data_AF-A0A850T8Z1-F1
#
_entry.id   AF-A0A850T8Z1-F1
#
_cell.length_a   1.000
_cell.length_b   1.000
_cell.length_c   1.000
_cell.angle_alpha   90.00
_cell.angle_beta   90.00
_cell.angle_gamma   90.00
#
_symmetry.space_group_name_H-M   'P 1'
#
loop_
_entity.id
_entity.type
_entity.pdbx_description
1 polymer ?
#
loop_
_entity_poly.entity_id
_entity_poly.type
_entity_poly.pdbx_seq_one_letter_code
_entity_poly.pdbx_strand_id
1 'polypeptide(L)'
;MNGYHYCMHRGICLILICLLLSAWPAFAENRALIIGVGKYQISSGNLPGIDKDVEMAKKVAQAIGFKSHQIKVLRDEQATLDNIGNTISDWLIKGTTKNDRVFFYFSGHGSHVADTDRDEKDKADEVLLPHDTQIKDKTLKNVFLDDVFGKMLAKIPARESFIFIDACHSGTSTKSFAGMDQKAKFFIYPGMPRLVGKANFSTQPRRRAITRERFASLSACQDDETAIATREGSLFTRGLYDAVTKSNGKSVSLKQLKKSTTAYIAAHTSPDKVHHPDLAGSKKLQGKSIHVTSAVTSSSESSLWDRVLLLTEGADYKVPVRTNQSKFKEGDLLEVSLTMPHDGYVNVINLSPNDTKPAILFPNGYHKENFFKAGTRITIPSKDDDFNLPASPPFGKTLIAVFVTTQKINSYKKGLGNSGDLIKLMSSETAEEFDVVRSCFSVQPKSLGLGAGNVIALVEQ
;
A
#
# COMPACT_ATOMS: atom_id res chain seq x y z
N MET A 1 23.52 -72.42 36.56
CA MET A 1 22.46 -71.47 36.95
C MET A 1 23.07 -70.09 37.07
N ASN A 2 22.37 -69.10 36.52
CA ASN A 2 22.54 -67.65 36.64
C ASN A 2 23.79 -67.05 35.98
N GLY A 3 23.71 -66.05 35.09
CA GLY A 3 22.62 -65.10 34.87
C GLY A 3 23.23 -63.69 34.91
N TYR A 4 23.24 -63.05 33.73
CA TYR A 4 23.75 -61.72 33.40
C TYR A 4 23.35 -60.60 34.36
N HIS A 5 24.10 -59.49 34.39
CA HIS A 5 23.61 -58.15 33.98
C HIS A 5 24.69 -57.06 34.11
N TYR A 6 25.09 -56.47 32.97
CA TYR A 6 25.63 -55.11 32.88
C TYR A 6 24.45 -54.15 32.65
N CYS A 7 24.37 -53.05 33.40
CA CYS A 7 23.45 -51.95 33.12
C CYS A 7 24.10 -50.59 33.43
N MET A 8 23.59 -49.57 32.74
CA MET A 8 23.84 -48.13 32.88
C MET A 8 25.14 -47.58 32.28
N HIS A 9 25.02 -46.98 31.08
CA HIS A 9 25.48 -45.61 30.77
C HIS A 9 25.15 -45.30 29.30
N ARG A 10 23.91 -44.88 28.99
CA ARG A 10 23.53 -44.31 27.68
C ARG A 10 22.10 -43.74 27.77
N GLY A 11 21.97 -42.51 28.26
CA GLY A 11 20.62 -41.92 28.39
C GLY A 11 20.52 -40.43 28.68
N ILE A 12 21.60 -39.65 28.59
CA ILE A 12 21.56 -38.21 28.98
C ILE A 12 21.90 -37.25 27.82
N CYS A 13 22.51 -37.69 26.71
CA CYS A 13 22.92 -36.78 25.62
C CYS A 13 21.83 -36.42 24.57
N LEU A 14 20.66 -37.06 24.58
CA LEU A 14 19.68 -36.89 23.47
C LEU A 14 18.57 -35.86 23.74
N ILE A 15 18.35 -35.43 24.99
CA ILE A 15 17.27 -34.48 25.33
C ILE A 15 17.72 -33.01 25.19
N LEU A 16 19.02 -32.73 25.28
CA LEU A 16 19.56 -31.36 25.17
C LEU A 16 19.74 -30.86 23.73
N ILE A 17 19.77 -31.76 22.74
CA ILE A 17 19.95 -31.38 21.32
C ILE A 17 18.60 -31.02 20.64
N CYS A 18 17.47 -31.54 21.13
CA CYS A 18 16.14 -31.21 20.59
C CYS A 18 15.59 -29.84 21.01
N LEU A 19 16.12 -29.21 22.05
CA LEU A 19 15.69 -27.87 22.49
C LEU A 19 16.36 -26.71 21.73
N LEU A 20 17.31 -26.99 20.84
CA LEU A 20 18.03 -25.99 20.05
C LEU A 20 17.46 -25.78 18.63
N LEU A 21 16.38 -26.47 18.24
CA LEU A 21 15.84 -26.46 16.87
C LEU A 21 14.47 -25.79 16.69
N SER A 22 13.97 -25.05 17.67
CA SER A 22 12.68 -24.33 17.57
C SER A 22 12.82 -22.82 17.79
N ALA A 23 13.86 -22.21 17.23
CA ALA A 23 13.89 -20.77 17.02
C ALA A 23 13.95 -20.52 15.51
N TRP A 24 12.84 -20.78 14.82
CA TRP A 24 12.65 -20.16 13.51
C TRP A 24 12.81 -18.64 13.71
N PRO A 25 13.61 -17.95 12.88
CA PRO A 25 13.68 -16.51 12.94
C PRO A 25 12.25 -16.00 12.75
N ALA A 26 11.69 -15.40 13.80
CA ALA A 26 10.43 -14.70 13.69
C ALA A 26 10.69 -13.55 12.72
N PHE A 27 10.32 -13.75 11.44
CA PHE A 27 10.36 -12.70 10.45
C PHE A 27 9.55 -11.53 11.03
N ALA A 28 10.16 -10.33 11.06
CA ALA A 28 9.46 -9.13 11.51
C ALA A 28 8.29 -8.85 10.55
N GLU A 29 7.07 -9.07 11.02
CA GLU A 29 5.81 -8.85 10.31
C GLU A 29 5.36 -7.41 10.55
N ASN A 30 6.21 -6.46 10.16
CA ASN A 30 5.83 -5.03 10.15
C ASN A 30 4.54 -4.87 9.35
N ARG A 31 3.64 -4.00 9.78
CA ARG A 31 2.38 -3.76 9.06
C ARG A 31 2.07 -2.29 8.92
N ALA A 32 1.74 -1.91 7.70
CA ALA A 32 1.30 -0.59 7.35
C ALA A 32 -0.19 -0.60 6.99
N LEU A 33 -0.91 0.42 7.42
CA LEU A 33 -2.27 0.72 7.00
C LEU A 33 -2.30 2.14 6.46
N ILE A 34 -2.72 2.27 5.19
CA ILE A 34 -2.82 3.54 4.47
C ILE A 34 -4.27 3.75 4.10
N ILE A 35 -4.86 4.84 4.56
CA ILE A 35 -6.26 5.18 4.33
C ILE A 35 -6.32 6.50 3.55
N GLY A 36 -7.04 6.51 2.44
CA GLY A 36 -7.27 7.71 1.64
C GLY A 36 -8.74 7.88 1.32
N VAL A 37 -9.34 9.00 1.72
CA VAL A 37 -10.75 9.32 1.44
C VAL A 37 -10.83 10.60 0.60
N GLY A 38 -10.91 10.43 -0.72
CA GLY A 38 -11.13 11.51 -1.69
C GLY A 38 -12.59 11.63 -2.12
N LYS A 39 -13.33 10.52 -2.11
CA LYS A 39 -14.76 10.48 -2.38
C LYS A 39 -15.54 10.20 -1.11
N TYR A 40 -16.58 10.99 -0.85
CA TYR A 40 -17.47 10.86 0.30
C TYR A 40 -18.90 10.63 -0.18
N GLN A 41 -19.71 9.93 0.61
CA GLN A 41 -21.16 9.86 0.38
C GLN A 41 -21.81 11.26 0.44
N ILE A 42 -21.25 12.15 1.27
CA ILE A 42 -21.54 13.58 1.21
C ILE A 42 -20.75 14.15 0.03
N SER A 43 -21.34 14.19 -1.16
CA SER A 43 -20.64 14.54 -2.42
C SER A 43 -19.95 15.92 -2.39
N SER A 44 -20.51 16.89 -1.65
CA SER A 44 -19.89 18.20 -1.44
C SER A 44 -18.58 18.15 -0.63
N GLY A 45 -18.28 17.00 0.00
CA GLY A 45 -17.07 16.70 0.75
C GLY A 45 -15.90 16.16 -0.09
N ASN A 46 -16.06 15.91 -1.39
CA ASN A 46 -14.97 15.31 -2.18
C ASN A 46 -13.67 16.14 -2.17
N LEU A 47 -12.53 15.49 -2.02
CA LEU A 47 -11.19 16.08 -1.99
C LEU A 47 -10.36 15.65 -3.22
N PRO A 48 -9.66 16.58 -3.89
CA PRO A 48 -8.76 16.24 -4.99
C PRO A 48 -7.45 15.61 -4.50
N GLY A 49 -6.81 14.79 -5.35
CA GLY A 49 -5.43 14.32 -5.19
C GLY A 49 -5.17 13.33 -4.04
N ILE A 50 -6.20 12.82 -3.38
CA ILE A 50 -6.05 11.81 -2.31
C ILE A 50 -5.48 10.49 -2.86
N ASP A 51 -5.67 10.21 -4.15
CA ASP A 51 -5.00 9.12 -4.86
C ASP A 51 -3.48 9.28 -4.86
N LYS A 52 -3.00 10.48 -5.15
CA LYS A 52 -1.56 10.81 -5.14
C LYS A 52 -1.00 10.73 -3.73
N ASP A 53 -1.77 11.17 -2.74
CA ASP A 53 -1.42 11.04 -1.31
C ASP A 53 -1.19 9.58 -0.91
N VAL A 54 -2.12 8.68 -1.27
CA VAL A 54 -2.01 7.24 -0.98
C VAL A 54 -0.75 6.65 -1.63
N GLU A 55 -0.48 6.98 -2.90
CA GLU A 55 0.71 6.49 -3.60
C GLU A 55 2.02 7.02 -2.99
N MET A 56 2.08 8.30 -2.61
CA MET A 56 3.23 8.86 -1.92
C MET A 56 3.43 8.23 -0.54
N ALA A 57 2.35 8.02 0.22
CA ALA A 57 2.42 7.37 1.53
C ALA A 57 2.90 5.93 1.44
N LYS A 58 2.50 5.17 0.40
CA LYS A 58 3.04 3.83 0.12
C LYS A 58 4.55 3.89 -0.08
N LYS A 59 5.03 4.83 -0.91
CA LYS A 59 6.46 5.01 -1.16
C LYS A 59 7.22 5.40 0.10
N VAL A 60 6.65 6.27 0.94
CA VAL A 60 7.23 6.62 2.25
C VAL A 60 7.30 5.40 3.16
N ALA A 61 6.26 4.57 3.24
CA ALA A 61 6.28 3.33 4.01
C ALA A 61 7.34 2.35 3.51
N GLN A 62 7.43 2.16 2.18
CA GLN A 62 8.44 1.32 1.55
C GLN A 62 9.85 1.80 1.83
N ALA A 63 10.08 3.11 1.69
CA ALA A 63 11.34 3.76 1.98
C ALA A 63 11.86 3.50 3.39
N ILE A 64 10.97 3.43 4.38
CA ILE A 64 11.35 3.20 5.79
C ILE A 64 11.32 1.71 6.18
N GLY A 65 11.24 0.80 5.19
CA GLY A 65 11.45 -0.63 5.34
C GLY A 65 10.19 -1.50 5.44
N PHE A 66 9.01 -1.01 5.03
CA PHE A 66 7.80 -1.83 4.92
C PHE A 66 7.71 -2.45 3.51
N LYS A 67 7.55 -3.77 3.41
CA LYS A 67 7.43 -4.45 2.10
C LYS A 67 6.04 -4.25 1.50
N SER A 68 5.86 -4.40 0.19
CA SER A 68 4.55 -4.22 -0.46
C SER A 68 3.45 -5.10 0.15
N HIS A 69 3.73 -6.37 0.44
CA HIS A 69 2.76 -7.27 1.10
C HIS A 69 2.46 -6.93 2.57
N GLN A 70 3.25 -6.04 3.17
CA GLN A 70 3.06 -5.54 4.53
C GLN A 70 2.20 -4.27 4.55
N ILE A 71 1.78 -3.75 3.38
CA ILE A 71 1.00 -2.53 3.25
C ILE A 71 -0.43 -2.89 2.85
N LYS A 72 -1.40 -2.54 3.70
CA LYS A 72 -2.83 -2.60 3.37
C LYS A 72 -3.36 -1.20 3.10
N VAL A 73 -4.19 -1.07 2.07
CA VAL A 73 -4.76 0.20 1.64
C VAL A 73 -6.27 0.12 1.72
N LEU A 74 -6.90 1.14 2.30
CA LEU A 74 -8.33 1.38 2.19
C LEU A 74 -8.53 2.72 1.48
N ARG A 75 -9.23 2.71 0.35
CA ARG A 75 -9.45 3.91 -0.43
C ARG A 75 -10.93 4.12 -0.74
N ASP A 76 -11.37 5.37 -0.63
CA ASP A 76 -12.70 5.84 -1.02
C ASP A 76 -13.79 4.89 -0.50
N GLU A 77 -14.57 4.22 -1.36
CA GLU A 77 -15.68 3.34 -0.99
C GLU A 77 -15.27 2.18 -0.05
N GLN A 78 -13.98 1.83 0.01
CA GLN A 78 -13.46 0.83 0.95
C GLN A 78 -13.19 1.40 2.35
N ALA A 79 -12.99 2.71 2.47
CA ALA A 79 -12.65 3.39 3.73
C ALA A 79 -13.90 3.77 4.53
N THR A 80 -14.79 2.80 4.76
CA THR A 80 -15.95 2.97 5.65
C THR A 80 -15.53 2.89 7.12
N LEU A 81 -16.33 3.46 8.03
CA LEU A 81 -16.05 3.44 9.47
C LEU A 81 -15.78 2.00 9.97
N ASP A 82 -16.68 1.08 9.61
CA ASP A 82 -16.58 -0.32 10.00
C ASP A 82 -15.33 -1.00 9.41
N ASN A 83 -15.02 -0.76 8.13
CA ASN A 83 -13.87 -1.41 7.50
C ASN A 83 -12.53 -0.85 8.02
N ILE A 84 -12.48 0.44 8.36
CA ILE A 84 -11.34 1.04 9.05
C ILE A 84 -11.14 0.37 10.41
N GLY A 85 -12.19 0.32 11.24
CA GLY A 85 -12.13 -0.30 12.57
C GLY A 85 -11.73 -1.78 12.51
N ASN A 86 -12.37 -2.56 11.63
CA ASN A 86 -12.07 -3.98 11.42
C ASN A 86 -10.65 -4.18 10.92
N THR A 87 -10.18 -3.35 9.99
CA THR A 87 -8.80 -3.45 9.50
C THR A 87 -7.79 -3.09 10.60
N ILE A 88 -8.02 -2.07 11.42
CA ILE A 88 -7.14 -1.78 12.57
C ILE A 88 -7.11 -2.98 13.53
N SER A 89 -8.27 -3.57 13.86
CA SER A 89 -8.36 -4.76 14.71
C SER A 89 -7.59 -5.95 14.14
N ASP A 90 -7.88 -6.34 12.91
CA ASP A 90 -7.40 -7.61 12.37
C ASP A 90 -5.99 -7.49 11.78
N TRP A 91 -5.73 -6.42 11.04
CA TRP A 91 -4.43 -6.20 10.40
C TRP A 91 -3.40 -5.68 11.39
N LEU A 92 -3.71 -4.65 12.19
CA LEU A 92 -2.70 -4.01 13.05
C LEU A 92 -2.64 -4.64 14.44
N ILE A 93 -3.77 -4.82 15.12
CA ILE A 93 -3.77 -5.32 16.51
C ILE A 93 -3.47 -6.83 16.54
N LYS A 94 -4.23 -7.66 15.82
CA LYS A 94 -4.01 -9.12 15.80
C LYS A 94 -2.82 -9.53 14.93
N GLY A 95 -2.51 -8.76 13.88
CA GLY A 95 -1.47 -9.10 12.92
C GLY A 95 -0.05 -8.76 13.34
N THR A 96 0.16 -7.99 14.41
CA THR A 96 1.50 -7.59 14.88
C THR A 96 1.85 -8.21 16.23
N THR A 97 3.14 -8.23 16.54
CA THR A 97 3.74 -8.68 17.79
C THR A 97 4.66 -7.60 18.35
N LYS A 98 5.23 -7.82 19.53
CA LYS A 98 6.15 -6.87 20.19
C LYS A 98 7.44 -6.61 19.41
N ASN A 99 7.78 -7.42 18.42
CA ASN A 99 8.99 -7.24 17.61
C ASN A 99 8.75 -6.34 16.37
N ASP A 100 7.49 -6.09 16.05
CA ASP A 100 7.09 -5.45 14.80
C ASP A 100 6.96 -3.93 14.92
N ARG A 101 6.89 -3.28 13.75
CA ARG A 101 6.61 -1.86 13.59
C ARG A 101 5.27 -1.66 12.90
N VAL A 102 4.58 -0.60 13.27
CA VAL A 102 3.36 -0.14 12.59
C VAL A 102 3.60 1.20 11.90
N PHE A 103 3.06 1.32 10.69
CA PHE A 103 2.91 2.59 9.98
C PHE A 103 1.41 2.82 9.74
N PHE A 104 0.85 3.88 10.30
CA PHE A 104 -0.52 4.27 10.04
C PHE A 104 -0.51 5.61 9.31
N TYR A 105 -1.22 5.69 8.20
CA TYR A 105 -1.38 6.91 7.44
C TYR A 105 -2.84 7.14 7.09
N PHE A 106 -3.33 8.35 7.31
CA PHE A 106 -4.66 8.78 6.89
C PHE A 106 -4.56 10.07 6.08
N SER A 107 -5.25 10.14 4.94
CA SER A 107 -5.46 11.38 4.18
C SER A 107 -6.94 11.56 3.85
N GLY A 108 -7.50 12.70 4.26
CA GLY A 108 -8.92 12.98 4.09
C GLY A 108 -9.37 14.19 4.90
N HIS A 109 -10.66 14.28 5.16
CA HIS A 109 -11.24 15.31 6.00
C HIS A 109 -11.11 14.96 7.49
N GLY A 110 -10.81 15.98 8.29
CA GLY A 110 -11.15 16.01 9.71
C GLY A 110 -12.27 17.01 10.01
N SER A 111 -12.84 16.91 11.20
CA SER A 111 -13.89 17.81 11.71
C SER A 111 -13.96 17.70 13.25
N HIS A 112 -14.99 18.28 13.86
CA HIS A 112 -15.32 18.04 15.28
C HIS A 112 -16.78 17.71 15.45
N VAL A 113 -17.08 16.93 16.47
CA VAL A 113 -18.44 16.66 16.94
C VAL A 113 -18.59 17.18 18.36
N ALA A 114 -19.83 17.34 18.83
CA ALA A 114 -20.06 17.75 20.21
C ALA A 114 -19.51 16.67 21.16
N ASP A 115 -18.72 17.08 22.14
CA ASP A 115 -18.20 16.19 23.17
C ASP A 115 -19.36 15.66 24.01
N THR A 116 -19.51 14.34 24.02
CA THR A 116 -20.61 13.66 24.72
C THR A 116 -20.22 13.08 26.09
N ASP A 117 -18.94 12.89 26.38
CA ASP A 117 -18.46 12.34 27.64
C ASP A 117 -17.76 13.38 28.56
N ARG A 118 -17.66 14.62 28.07
CA ARG A 118 -17.15 15.83 28.75
C ARG A 118 -15.70 15.72 29.15
N ASP A 119 -14.92 14.97 28.39
CA ASP A 119 -13.55 14.69 28.72
C ASP A 119 -12.55 15.69 28.09
N GLU A 120 -13.07 16.67 27.33
CA GLU A 120 -12.30 17.73 26.65
C GLU A 120 -12.63 19.13 27.18
N LYS A 121 -11.63 20.02 27.18
CA LYS A 121 -11.76 21.37 27.76
C LYS A 121 -12.55 22.34 26.88
N ASP A 122 -12.55 22.11 25.58
CA ASP A 122 -13.22 22.92 24.55
C ASP A 122 -14.59 22.35 24.12
N LYS A 123 -14.98 21.20 24.68
CA LYS A 123 -16.28 20.54 24.54
C LYS A 123 -16.58 20.01 23.13
N ALA A 124 -15.57 19.59 22.37
CA ALA A 124 -15.79 18.99 21.06
C ALA A 124 -14.71 17.96 20.67
N ASP A 125 -15.11 16.71 20.44
CA ASP A 125 -14.19 15.65 20.00
C ASP A 125 -13.72 15.86 18.57
N GLU A 126 -12.41 15.70 18.30
CA GLU A 126 -11.90 15.65 16.94
C GLU A 126 -12.24 14.33 16.24
N VAL A 127 -12.59 14.44 14.96
CA VAL A 127 -12.93 13.28 14.15
C VAL A 127 -12.19 13.27 12.82
N LEU A 128 -11.89 12.06 12.34
CA LEU A 128 -11.59 11.79 10.93
C LEU A 128 -12.86 11.32 10.25
N LEU A 129 -13.02 11.63 8.96
CA LEU A 129 -14.21 11.31 8.20
C LEU A 129 -13.95 10.11 7.26
N PRO A 130 -14.55 8.95 7.54
CA PRO A 130 -14.69 7.85 6.59
C PRO A 130 -15.54 8.23 5.37
N HIS A 131 -15.47 7.40 4.33
CA HIS A 131 -16.25 7.57 3.11
C HIS A 131 -17.77 7.61 3.36
N ASP A 132 -18.25 6.76 4.27
CA ASP A 132 -19.66 6.61 4.64
C ASP A 132 -20.13 7.59 5.73
N THR A 133 -19.36 8.65 5.97
CA THR A 133 -19.80 9.77 6.81
C THR A 133 -21.07 10.38 6.22
N GLN A 134 -22.06 10.66 7.08
CA GLN A 134 -23.33 11.27 6.69
C GLN A 134 -23.69 12.46 7.58
N ILE A 135 -24.41 13.43 7.01
CA ILE A 135 -25.07 14.49 7.79
C ILE A 135 -26.50 14.03 8.09
N LYS A 136 -26.82 13.82 9.37
CA LYS A 136 -28.17 13.48 9.84
C LYS A 136 -28.53 14.35 11.03
N ASP A 137 -29.71 14.97 11.00
CA ASP A 137 -30.21 15.85 12.06
C ASP A 137 -29.22 16.97 12.42
N LYS A 138 -28.58 17.56 11.39
CA LYS A 138 -27.50 18.56 11.51
C LYS A 138 -26.22 18.06 12.22
N THR A 139 -26.11 16.77 12.54
CA THR A 139 -24.92 16.14 13.14
C THR A 139 -24.20 15.25 12.13
N LEU A 140 -22.91 14.97 12.38
CA LEU A 140 -22.19 13.94 11.64
C LEU A 140 -22.45 12.55 12.23
N LYS A 141 -22.65 11.56 11.36
CA LYS A 141 -22.72 10.13 11.67
C LYS A 141 -21.62 9.38 10.93
N ASN A 142 -21.27 8.20 11.42
CA ASN A 142 -20.20 7.34 10.90
C ASN A 142 -18.82 8.04 10.88
N VAL A 143 -18.52 8.80 11.94
CA VAL A 143 -17.23 9.48 12.11
C VAL A 143 -16.26 8.61 12.91
N PHE A 144 -14.96 8.74 12.63
CA PHE A 144 -13.91 8.05 13.37
C PHE A 144 -13.31 8.96 14.43
N LEU A 145 -13.75 8.76 15.68
CA LEU A 145 -13.34 9.52 16.85
C LEU A 145 -11.88 9.27 17.21
N ASP A 146 -11.15 10.32 17.55
CA ASP A 146 -9.78 10.28 18.05
C ASP A 146 -9.66 9.38 19.30
N ASP A 147 -10.68 9.40 20.14
CA ASP A 147 -10.72 8.70 21.41
C ASP A 147 -10.89 7.18 21.23
N VAL A 148 -11.67 6.78 20.22
CA VAL A 148 -11.74 5.40 19.72
C VAL A 148 -10.41 4.99 19.10
N PHE A 149 -9.80 5.86 18.29
CA PHE A 149 -8.51 5.60 17.67
C PHE A 149 -7.41 5.40 18.73
N GLY A 150 -7.34 6.27 19.74
CA GLY A 150 -6.42 6.18 20.87
C GLY A 150 -6.58 4.87 21.66
N LYS A 151 -7.82 4.43 21.89
CA LYS A 151 -8.13 3.12 22.50
C LYS A 151 -7.67 1.95 21.62
N MET A 152 -7.79 2.05 20.30
CA MET A 152 -7.28 1.03 19.37
C MET A 152 -5.75 1.01 19.31
N LEU A 153 -5.11 2.18 19.22
CA LEU A 153 -3.65 2.32 19.25
C LEU A 153 -3.07 1.67 20.51
N ALA A 154 -3.68 1.91 21.69
CA ALA A 154 -3.25 1.30 22.94
C ALA A 154 -3.17 -0.24 22.90
N LYS A 155 -4.00 -0.89 22.08
CA LYS A 155 -4.07 -2.35 21.93
C LYS A 155 -3.02 -2.91 20.97
N ILE A 156 -2.39 -2.08 20.14
CA ILE A 156 -1.36 -2.54 19.20
C ILE A 156 -0.14 -3.04 20.01
N PRO A 157 0.31 -4.29 19.83
CA PRO A 157 1.42 -4.86 20.58
C PRO A 157 2.80 -4.45 20.04
N ALA A 158 2.89 -3.92 18.82
CA ALA A 158 4.12 -3.44 18.18
C ALA A 158 5.01 -2.61 19.11
N ARG A 159 6.34 -2.76 18.95
CA ARG A 159 7.32 -1.96 19.71
C ARG A 159 7.28 -0.49 19.31
N GLU A 160 6.95 -0.20 18.05
CA GLU A 160 7.01 1.14 17.47
C GLU A 160 5.86 1.35 16.50
N SER A 161 5.14 2.45 16.66
CA SER A 161 4.05 2.83 15.78
C SER A 161 4.24 4.28 15.35
N PHE A 162 4.35 4.47 14.04
CA PHE A 162 4.48 5.78 13.40
C PHE A 162 3.14 6.15 12.78
N ILE A 163 2.56 7.28 13.18
CA ILE A 163 1.22 7.71 12.78
C ILE A 163 1.36 9.00 11.98
N PHE A 164 0.74 9.07 10.81
CA PHE A 164 0.76 10.24 9.94
C PHE A 164 -0.67 10.62 9.59
N ILE A 165 -1.09 11.84 9.93
CA ILE A 165 -2.46 12.30 9.71
C ILE A 165 -2.44 13.54 8.80
N ASP A 166 -2.85 13.36 7.56
CA ASP A 166 -3.05 14.42 6.58
C ASP A 166 -4.52 14.85 6.55
N ALA A 167 -4.95 15.49 7.64
CA ALA A 167 -6.28 16.05 7.86
C ALA A 167 -6.20 17.29 8.77
N CYS A 168 -7.27 18.09 8.83
CA CYS A 168 -7.38 19.25 9.72
C CYS A 168 -8.35 19.02 10.87
N HIS A 169 -8.09 19.65 12.00
CA HIS A 169 -8.86 19.48 13.24
C HIS A 169 -9.12 20.81 13.95
N SER A 170 -9.36 21.91 13.25
CA SER A 170 -9.66 23.16 13.97
C SER A 170 -10.55 24.13 13.22
N GLY A 171 -10.58 24.06 11.89
CA GLY A 171 -11.51 24.81 11.06
C GLY A 171 -11.34 26.34 11.08
N THR A 172 -10.43 26.88 11.91
CA THR A 172 -10.24 28.29 12.22
C THR A 172 -9.88 29.14 10.99
N SER A 173 -9.22 28.55 9.99
CA SER A 173 -8.70 29.27 8.82
C SER A 173 -9.35 28.90 7.49
N THR A 174 -10.43 28.09 7.49
CA THR A 174 -11.03 27.51 6.27
C THR A 174 -11.63 28.50 5.27
N LYS A 175 -11.97 29.72 5.67
CA LYS A 175 -12.68 30.71 4.84
C LYS A 175 -11.85 31.28 3.68
N SER A 176 -10.52 31.15 3.72
CA SER A 176 -9.59 31.76 2.74
C SER A 176 -9.17 30.82 1.60
N PHE A 177 -9.69 29.59 1.55
CA PHE A 177 -9.15 28.51 0.71
C PHE A 177 -10.07 28.02 -0.43
N ALA A 178 -11.06 28.82 -0.83
CA ALA A 178 -11.96 28.49 -1.93
C ALA A 178 -11.31 28.81 -3.30
N GLY A 179 -10.67 27.80 -3.92
CA GLY A 179 -10.21 27.84 -5.32
C GLY A 179 -10.56 26.53 -6.03
N MET A 180 -10.70 26.54 -7.37
CA MET A 180 -11.14 25.36 -8.13
C MET A 180 -10.23 24.12 -8.00
N ASP A 181 -8.96 24.31 -7.61
CA ASP A 181 -7.94 23.24 -7.57
C ASP A 181 -7.41 22.92 -6.16
N GLN A 182 -7.91 23.60 -5.13
CA GLN A 182 -7.46 23.46 -3.75
C GLN A 182 -8.65 23.38 -2.80
N LYS A 183 -8.60 22.48 -1.83
CA LYS A 183 -9.66 22.33 -0.84
C LYS A 183 -9.10 22.09 0.55
N ALA A 184 -9.61 22.84 1.52
CA ALA A 184 -9.30 22.63 2.92
C ALA A 184 -9.68 21.22 3.36
N LYS A 185 -8.80 20.54 4.09
CA LYS A 185 -9.06 19.20 4.66
C LYS A 185 -9.82 19.24 5.98
N PHE A 186 -10.69 20.24 6.12
CA PHE A 186 -11.60 20.40 7.24
C PHE A 186 -13.04 20.42 6.71
N PHE A 187 -13.91 19.58 7.26
CA PHE A 187 -15.30 19.49 6.82
C PHE A 187 -16.22 20.27 7.76
N ILE A 188 -16.93 21.27 7.23
CA ILE A 188 -17.91 22.09 7.95
C ILE A 188 -19.31 21.54 7.73
N TYR A 189 -20.12 21.45 8.79
CA TYR A 189 -21.51 20.98 8.71
C TYR A 189 -22.46 21.86 9.56
N PRO A 190 -23.78 21.86 9.28
CA PRO A 190 -24.72 22.86 9.83
C PRO A 190 -24.87 22.90 11.36
N GLY A 191 -24.61 21.80 12.07
CA GLY A 191 -24.72 21.70 13.53
C GLY A 191 -23.37 21.57 14.24
N MET A 192 -22.28 22.00 13.58
CA MET A 192 -20.95 21.97 14.18
C MET A 192 -20.88 22.82 15.46
N PRO A 193 -20.35 22.28 16.57
CA PRO A 193 -20.17 23.05 17.80
C PRO A 193 -19.18 24.21 17.57
N ARG A 194 -19.42 25.35 18.23
CA ARG A 194 -18.43 26.43 18.27
C ARG A 194 -17.38 26.05 19.33
N LEU A 195 -16.14 25.86 18.90
CA LEU A 195 -15.03 25.58 19.80
C LEU A 195 -14.84 26.73 20.80
N VAL A 196 -14.65 26.38 22.07
CA VAL A 196 -14.27 27.32 23.14
C VAL A 196 -12.82 27.03 23.53
N GLY A 197 -11.89 27.08 22.57
CA GLY A 197 -10.49 26.70 22.77
C GLY A 197 -9.77 26.30 21.50
N LYS A 198 -8.56 25.74 21.66
CA LYS A 198 -7.79 25.08 20.59
C LYS A 198 -8.09 23.57 20.62
N ALA A 199 -8.49 23.00 19.50
CA ALA A 199 -8.76 21.57 19.31
C ALA A 199 -7.50 20.85 18.80
N ASN A 200 -7.18 19.68 19.35
CA ASN A 200 -6.03 18.83 19.01
C ASN A 200 -6.45 17.37 18.86
N PHE A 201 -6.37 16.80 17.65
CA PHE A 201 -6.67 15.38 17.46
C PHE A 201 -5.73 14.50 18.29
N SER A 202 -6.26 13.90 19.35
CA SER A 202 -5.47 13.17 20.31
C SER A 202 -5.18 11.76 19.80
N THR A 203 -3.98 11.59 19.25
CA THR A 203 -3.41 10.24 19.04
C THR A 203 -2.92 9.62 20.36
N GLN A 204 -3.12 10.28 21.51
CA GLN A 204 -2.59 9.82 22.78
C GLN A 204 -3.58 8.92 23.54
N PRO A 205 -3.20 7.68 23.87
CA PRO A 205 -4.02 6.87 24.75
C PRO A 205 -4.11 7.51 26.15
N ARG A 206 -5.34 7.77 26.62
CA ARG A 206 -5.64 8.42 27.90
C ARG A 206 -5.22 7.61 29.14
N ARG A 207 -4.84 6.32 29.00
CA ARG A 207 -4.30 5.48 30.11
C ARG A 207 -2.96 4.79 29.80
N ARG A 208 -2.09 4.83 30.83
CA ARG A 208 -0.72 4.28 31.00
C ARG A 208 0.44 5.01 30.28
N ALA A 209 1.48 5.33 31.06
CA ALA A 209 2.74 5.90 30.56
C ALA A 209 3.48 4.96 29.58
N ILE A 210 3.40 3.63 29.79
CA ILE A 210 4.06 2.61 28.97
C ILE A 210 3.51 2.58 27.53
N THR A 211 2.23 2.88 27.33
CA THR A 211 1.61 2.97 26.00
C THR A 211 2.13 4.20 25.26
N ARG A 212 2.34 5.34 25.93
CA ARG A 212 2.83 6.58 25.31
C ARG A 212 4.23 6.49 24.72
N GLU A 213 5.06 5.58 25.20
CA GLU A 213 6.44 5.44 24.71
C GLU A 213 6.56 4.77 23.34
N ARG A 214 5.51 4.08 22.88
CA ARG A 214 5.52 3.25 21.65
C ARG A 214 4.94 3.94 20.42
N PHE A 215 4.34 5.11 20.56
CA PHE A 215 3.72 5.85 19.46
C PHE A 215 4.40 7.20 19.28
N ALA A 216 4.59 7.61 18.03
CA ALA A 216 4.84 9.00 17.68
C ALA A 216 4.04 9.35 16.44
N SER A 217 3.46 10.55 16.43
CA SER A 217 2.60 11.02 15.35
C SER A 217 3.16 12.28 14.71
N LEU A 218 2.89 12.44 13.41
CA LEU A 218 3.12 13.66 12.65
C LEU A 218 1.82 14.02 11.92
N SER A 219 1.15 15.08 12.36
CA SER A 219 -0.10 15.58 11.77
C SER A 219 0.18 16.77 10.85
N ALA A 220 -0.69 17.04 9.87
CA ALA A 220 -0.39 18.00 8.80
C ALA A 220 -0.33 19.47 9.21
N CYS A 221 -1.07 19.90 10.23
CA CYS A 221 -1.16 21.30 10.64
C CYS A 221 -1.32 21.45 12.16
N GLN A 222 -1.05 22.66 12.67
CA GLN A 222 -1.38 23.05 14.04
C GLN A 222 -2.88 23.40 14.18
N ASP A 223 -3.32 23.58 15.42
CA ASP A 223 -4.71 23.88 15.80
C ASP A 223 -5.26 25.20 15.24
N ASP A 224 -4.44 26.12 14.75
CA ASP A 224 -4.88 27.38 14.15
C ASP A 224 -4.72 27.41 12.62
N GLU A 225 -4.29 26.31 12.03
CA GLU A 225 -3.92 26.21 10.63
C GLU A 225 -4.81 25.24 9.86
N THR A 226 -4.62 25.16 8.54
CA THR A 226 -5.42 24.32 7.66
C THR A 226 -4.53 23.64 6.64
N ALA A 227 -4.47 22.32 6.69
CA ALA A 227 -3.94 21.47 5.63
C ALA A 227 -4.84 21.50 4.38
N ILE A 228 -4.19 21.44 3.21
CA ILE A 228 -4.84 21.66 1.91
C ILE A 228 -4.64 20.43 1.03
N ALA A 229 -5.72 19.96 0.43
CA ALA A 229 -5.72 19.01 -0.67
C ALA A 229 -5.59 19.73 -2.01
N THR A 230 -4.76 19.21 -2.91
CA THR A 230 -4.58 19.70 -4.29
C THR A 230 -4.62 18.54 -5.26
N ARG A 231 -4.82 18.78 -6.57
CA ARG A 231 -4.82 17.70 -7.59
C ARG A 231 -3.50 16.91 -7.65
N GLU A 232 -2.39 17.53 -7.30
CA GLU A 232 -1.05 16.91 -7.27
C GLU A 232 -0.77 16.15 -5.96
N GLY A 233 -1.76 16.03 -5.09
CA GLY A 233 -1.59 15.60 -3.71
C GLY A 233 -1.40 16.76 -2.75
N SER A 234 -1.48 16.46 -1.48
CA SER A 234 -1.55 17.42 -0.39
C SER A 234 -0.16 17.88 0.02
N LEU A 235 -0.03 19.14 0.41
CA LEU A 235 1.29 19.76 0.67
C LEU A 235 2.06 19.04 1.77
N PHE A 236 1.38 18.58 2.82
CA PHE A 236 1.97 17.76 3.86
C PHE A 236 2.58 16.46 3.30
N THR A 237 1.79 15.69 2.56
CA THR A 237 2.22 14.41 2.04
C THR A 237 3.32 14.53 0.99
N ARG A 238 3.22 15.53 0.11
CA ARG A 238 4.28 15.87 -0.85
C ARG A 238 5.58 16.24 -0.13
N GLY A 239 5.50 17.05 0.92
CA GLY A 239 6.67 17.42 1.72
C GLY A 239 7.26 16.26 2.52
N LEU A 240 6.43 15.32 3.00
CA LEU A 240 6.90 14.09 3.65
C LEU A 240 7.66 13.20 2.65
N TYR A 241 7.07 12.99 1.47
CA TYR A 241 7.67 12.22 0.39
C TYR A 241 8.98 12.85 -0.10
N ASP A 242 9.01 14.17 -0.31
CA ASP A 242 10.20 14.92 -0.71
C ASP A 242 11.32 14.80 0.35
N ALA A 243 10.98 14.95 1.64
CA ALA A 243 11.94 14.81 2.73
C ALA A 243 12.58 13.42 2.79
N VAL A 244 11.78 12.38 2.61
CA VAL A 244 12.26 10.99 2.58
C VAL A 244 13.09 10.73 1.32
N THR A 245 12.66 11.23 0.16
CA THR A 245 13.38 11.07 -1.12
C THR A 245 14.75 11.74 -1.07
N LYS A 246 14.81 13.00 -0.63
CA LYS A 246 16.05 13.79 -0.53
C LYS A 246 17.01 13.29 0.54
N SER A 247 16.56 12.43 1.45
CA SER A 247 17.48 11.74 2.38
C SER A 247 18.48 10.86 1.63
N ASN A 248 18.16 10.42 0.41
CA ASN A 248 19.01 9.61 -0.47
C ASN A 248 19.62 8.40 0.26
N GLY A 249 18.78 7.64 0.97
CA GLY A 249 19.19 6.47 1.75
C GLY A 249 19.82 6.78 3.11
N LYS A 250 19.97 8.05 3.49
CA LYS A 250 20.39 8.42 4.84
C LYS A 250 19.21 8.23 5.79
N SER A 251 19.53 7.80 7.01
CA SER A 251 18.50 7.68 8.03
C SER A 251 17.90 9.04 8.39
N VAL A 252 16.59 9.05 8.66
CA VAL A 252 15.82 10.25 9.03
C VAL A 252 15.07 10.03 10.34
N SER A 253 14.84 11.09 11.10
CA SER A 253 13.97 11.08 12.28
C SER A 253 12.67 11.83 12.01
N LEU A 254 11.61 11.59 12.80
CA LEU A 254 10.37 12.36 12.65
C LEU A 254 10.58 13.87 12.86
N LYS A 255 11.52 14.27 13.73
CA LYS A 255 11.92 15.69 13.87
C LYS A 255 12.48 16.28 12.58
N GLN A 256 13.33 15.52 11.88
CA GLN A 256 13.87 15.94 10.59
C GLN A 256 12.79 15.96 9.51
N LEU A 257 11.91 14.95 9.48
CA LEU A 257 10.77 14.92 8.56
C LEU A 257 9.87 16.13 8.78
N LYS A 258 9.46 16.42 10.02
CA LYS A 258 8.72 17.65 10.36
C LYS A 258 9.40 18.89 9.79
N LYS A 259 10.69 19.10 10.10
CA LYS A 259 11.45 20.28 9.65
C LYS A 259 11.47 20.41 8.12
N SER A 260 11.77 19.32 7.42
CA SER A 260 11.85 19.31 5.96
C SER A 260 10.49 19.48 5.30
N THR A 261 9.44 18.86 5.85
CA THR A 261 8.07 19.01 5.38
C THR A 261 7.56 20.43 5.59
N THR A 262 7.86 21.07 6.73
CA THR A 262 7.56 22.51 6.96
C THR A 262 8.23 23.37 5.89
N ALA A 263 9.52 23.16 5.64
CA ALA A 263 10.25 23.92 4.62
C ALA A 263 9.67 23.70 3.21
N TYR A 264 9.25 22.46 2.90
CA TYR A 264 8.58 22.16 1.64
C TYR A 264 7.27 22.92 1.50
N ILE A 265 6.39 22.89 2.51
CA ILE A 265 5.11 23.59 2.50
C ILE A 265 5.32 25.08 2.27
N ALA A 266 6.23 25.71 3.03
CA ALA A 266 6.55 27.12 2.91
C ALA A 266 7.05 27.52 1.51
N ALA A 267 7.75 26.63 0.81
CA ALA A 267 8.26 26.87 -0.54
C ALA A 267 7.23 26.64 -1.66
N HIS A 268 6.10 25.97 -1.36
CA HIS A 268 5.13 25.52 -2.36
C HIS A 268 3.72 26.09 -2.13
N THR A 269 3.57 27.10 -1.27
CA THR A 269 2.30 27.79 -1.01
C THR A 269 2.56 29.25 -0.69
N SER A 270 1.52 30.08 -0.75
CA SER A 270 1.62 31.49 -0.37
C SER A 270 1.75 31.64 1.16
N PRO A 271 2.41 32.70 1.68
CA PRO A 271 2.68 32.87 3.11
C PRO A 271 1.45 32.75 4.03
N ASP A 272 0.28 33.20 3.57
CA ASP A 272 -1.02 33.13 4.26
C ASP A 272 -1.63 31.72 4.31
N LYS A 273 -1.05 30.78 3.55
CA LYS A 273 -1.51 29.40 3.37
C LYS A 273 -0.53 28.36 3.91
N VAL A 274 0.57 28.81 4.53
CA VAL A 274 1.56 27.93 5.14
C VAL A 274 0.94 27.28 6.37
N HIS A 275 1.15 25.97 6.49
CA HIS A 275 0.82 25.21 7.69
C HIS A 275 2.04 24.42 8.16
N HIS A 276 2.08 24.14 9.46
CA HIS A 276 3.20 23.59 10.18
C HIS A 276 2.82 22.22 10.76
N PRO A 277 3.41 21.13 10.25
CA PRO A 277 3.15 19.80 10.78
C PRO A 277 3.37 19.70 12.29
N ASP A 278 2.45 19.07 13.00
CA ASP A 278 2.55 18.87 14.45
C ASP A 278 3.13 17.51 14.82
N LEU A 279 3.98 17.47 15.86
CA LEU A 279 4.70 16.27 16.26
C LEU A 279 4.41 15.91 17.73
N ALA A 280 3.67 14.81 17.94
CA ALA A 280 3.25 14.35 19.26
C ALA A 280 3.75 12.94 19.61
N GLY A 281 3.47 12.49 20.84
CA GLY A 281 3.87 11.18 21.36
C GLY A 281 5.32 11.08 21.89
N SER A 282 5.87 9.88 21.82
CA SER A 282 7.16 9.47 22.40
C SER A 282 8.33 10.32 21.91
N LYS A 283 8.94 11.12 22.80
CA LYS A 283 10.14 11.92 22.49
C LYS A 283 11.32 11.07 22.01
N LYS A 284 11.43 9.83 22.51
CA LYS A 284 12.42 8.85 22.07
C LYS A 284 12.21 8.49 20.60
N LEU A 285 10.98 8.16 20.20
CA LEU A 285 10.67 7.82 18.81
C LEU A 285 10.73 9.03 17.88
N GLN A 286 10.36 10.22 18.36
CA GLN A 286 10.48 11.47 17.60
C GLN A 286 11.91 11.74 17.12
N GLY A 287 12.90 11.49 17.99
CA GLY A 287 14.33 11.65 17.68
C GLY A 287 15.02 10.40 17.14
N LYS A 288 14.31 9.27 17.06
CA LYS A 288 14.92 8.00 16.63
C LYS A 288 15.27 8.07 15.16
N SER A 289 16.49 7.66 14.83
CA SER A 289 16.94 7.48 13.45
C SER A 289 16.23 6.28 12.82
N ILE A 290 15.54 6.52 11.71
CA ILE A 290 14.85 5.52 10.90
C ILE A 290 15.64 5.35 9.62
N HIS A 291 16.14 4.14 9.38
CA HIS A 291 16.85 3.83 8.15
C HIS A 291 15.92 4.02 6.95
N VAL A 292 16.35 4.85 5.99
CA VAL A 292 15.68 5.00 4.70
C VAL A 292 16.45 4.18 3.69
N THR A 293 15.79 3.29 2.97
CA THR A 293 16.42 2.58 1.86
C THR A 293 16.55 3.53 0.67
N SER A 294 17.70 3.55 0.00
CA SER A 294 17.94 4.37 -1.20
C SER A 294 17.00 4.07 -2.39
N ALA A 295 16.08 3.11 -2.25
CA ALA A 295 15.05 2.80 -3.24
C ALA A 295 14.05 3.94 -3.52
N VAL A 296 14.13 5.08 -2.81
CA VAL A 296 13.31 6.27 -3.09
C VAL A 296 13.88 7.11 -4.24
N THR A 297 15.14 6.90 -4.64
CA THR A 297 15.81 7.76 -5.64
C THR A 297 15.91 7.19 -7.05
N SER A 298 15.13 6.16 -7.42
CA SER A 298 15.00 5.74 -8.81
C SER A 298 13.54 5.71 -9.25
N SER A 299 13.07 6.87 -9.71
CA SER A 299 11.93 7.05 -10.61
C SER A 299 10.53 6.62 -10.15
N SER A 300 9.57 7.31 -10.75
CA SER A 300 8.13 7.09 -10.86
C SER A 300 7.64 5.68 -11.24
N GLU A 301 8.29 4.57 -10.89
CA GLU A 301 7.79 3.24 -11.28
C GLU A 301 7.60 2.35 -10.06
N SER A 302 6.37 1.91 -9.84
CA SER A 302 6.08 0.67 -9.13
C SER A 302 7.02 -0.43 -9.65
N SER A 303 7.42 -1.37 -8.79
CA SER A 303 8.28 -2.47 -9.22
C SER A 303 7.70 -3.14 -10.47
N LEU A 304 8.53 -3.69 -11.36
CA LEU A 304 8.03 -4.37 -12.55
C LEU A 304 7.01 -5.47 -12.18
N TRP A 305 7.26 -6.18 -11.07
CA TRP A 305 6.31 -7.10 -10.47
C TRP A 305 4.94 -6.45 -10.21
N ASP A 306 4.89 -5.33 -9.49
CA ASP A 306 3.64 -4.65 -9.14
C ASP A 306 2.92 -4.13 -10.39
N ARG A 307 3.66 -3.63 -11.38
CA ARG A 307 3.09 -3.15 -12.63
C ARG A 307 2.48 -4.27 -13.47
N VAL A 308 3.13 -5.42 -13.54
CA VAL A 308 2.58 -6.59 -14.23
C VAL A 308 1.37 -7.13 -13.49
N LEU A 309 1.38 -7.15 -12.15
CA LEU A 309 0.22 -7.54 -11.37
C LEU A 309 -0.98 -6.63 -11.67
N LEU A 310 -0.77 -5.30 -11.63
CA LEU A 310 -1.79 -4.31 -11.98
C LEU A 310 -2.31 -4.47 -13.41
N LEU A 311 -1.43 -4.74 -14.38
CA LEU A 311 -1.84 -5.01 -15.76
C LEU A 311 -2.71 -6.26 -15.86
N THR A 312 -2.34 -7.33 -15.16
CA THR A 312 -3.14 -8.57 -15.16
C THR A 312 -4.48 -8.38 -14.46
N GLU A 313 -4.53 -7.54 -13.42
CA GLU A 313 -5.75 -7.16 -12.70
C GLU A 313 -6.66 -6.26 -13.56
N GLY A 314 -6.08 -5.33 -14.31
CA GLY A 314 -6.78 -4.36 -15.16
C GLY A 314 -7.12 -4.81 -16.59
N ALA A 315 -6.77 -6.04 -16.97
CA ALA A 315 -7.06 -6.59 -18.30
C ALA A 315 -8.58 -6.62 -18.60
N ASP A 316 -8.94 -6.41 -19.88
CA ASP A 316 -10.32 -6.35 -20.36
C ASP A 316 -11.09 -7.67 -20.13
N TYR A 317 -10.39 -8.80 -20.11
CA TYR A 317 -10.93 -10.10 -19.72
C TYR A 317 -9.88 -10.98 -19.06
N LYS A 318 -10.34 -11.94 -18.26
CA LYS A 318 -9.48 -12.87 -17.53
C LYS A 318 -9.20 -14.12 -18.35
N VAL A 319 -7.93 -14.53 -18.34
CA VAL A 319 -7.47 -15.79 -18.91
C VAL A 319 -7.14 -16.73 -17.75
N PRO A 320 -7.88 -17.82 -17.54
CA PRO A 320 -7.53 -18.80 -16.52
C PRO A 320 -6.19 -19.45 -16.87
N VAL A 321 -5.19 -19.23 -16.01
CA VAL A 321 -3.84 -19.79 -16.16
C VAL A 321 -3.59 -20.75 -15.01
N ARG A 322 -2.92 -21.86 -15.31
CA ARG A 322 -2.46 -22.84 -14.32
C ARG A 322 -1.03 -23.22 -14.61
N THR A 323 -0.35 -23.64 -13.55
CA THR A 323 0.92 -24.36 -13.64
C THR A 323 0.69 -25.82 -13.23
N ASN A 324 1.58 -26.72 -13.66
CA ASN A 324 1.56 -28.13 -13.22
C ASN A 324 1.70 -28.30 -11.70
N GLN A 325 2.36 -27.38 -11.03
CA GLN A 325 2.48 -27.32 -9.57
C GLN A 325 2.65 -25.88 -9.07
N SER A 326 2.45 -25.64 -7.77
CA SER A 326 2.58 -24.30 -7.15
C SER A 326 3.89 -24.10 -6.38
N LYS A 327 4.62 -25.19 -6.12
CA LYS A 327 5.95 -25.20 -5.51
C LYS A 327 6.88 -26.03 -6.39
N PHE A 328 8.06 -25.51 -6.66
CA PHE A 328 9.08 -26.10 -7.50
C PHE A 328 10.39 -26.18 -6.73
N LYS A 329 11.10 -27.28 -6.87
CA LYS A 329 12.52 -27.37 -6.50
C LYS A 329 13.38 -27.00 -7.70
N GLU A 330 14.64 -26.66 -7.45
CA GLU A 330 15.60 -26.43 -8.52
C GLU A 330 15.63 -27.63 -9.50
N GLY A 331 15.48 -27.33 -10.79
CA GLY A 331 15.43 -28.33 -11.86
C GLY A 331 14.04 -28.89 -12.17
N ASP A 332 13.01 -28.67 -11.33
CA ASP A 332 11.64 -29.08 -11.65
C ASP A 332 11.15 -28.41 -12.93
N LEU A 333 10.46 -29.15 -13.79
CA LEU A 333 9.99 -28.64 -15.07
C LEU A 333 8.67 -27.88 -14.92
N LEU A 334 8.65 -26.62 -15.32
CA LEU A 334 7.45 -25.79 -15.38
C LEU A 334 6.65 -26.08 -16.65
N GLU A 335 5.36 -26.36 -16.46
CA GLU A 335 4.35 -26.30 -17.53
C GLU A 335 3.32 -25.23 -17.19
N VAL A 336 2.99 -24.38 -18.18
CA VAL A 336 1.95 -23.37 -18.09
C VAL A 336 0.80 -23.76 -19.02
N SER A 337 -0.42 -23.84 -18.50
CA SER A 337 -1.60 -24.20 -19.27
C SER A 337 -2.68 -23.10 -19.25
N LEU A 338 -3.30 -22.89 -20.40
CA LEU A 338 -4.46 -22.00 -20.58
C LEU A 338 -5.42 -22.55 -21.64
N THR A 339 -6.63 -22.00 -21.70
CA THR A 339 -7.58 -22.24 -22.80
C THR A 339 -7.92 -20.90 -23.44
N MET A 340 -7.83 -20.82 -24.76
CA MET A 340 -8.04 -19.58 -25.50
C MET A 340 -9.51 -19.16 -25.46
N PRO A 341 -9.84 -17.97 -24.91
CA PRO A 341 -11.22 -17.50 -24.90
C PRO A 341 -11.68 -17.02 -26.28
N HIS A 342 -10.75 -16.54 -27.12
CA HIS A 342 -10.96 -16.18 -28.51
C HIS A 342 -9.64 -16.27 -29.28
N ASP A 343 -9.68 -16.07 -30.60
CA ASP A 343 -8.49 -15.96 -31.43
C ASP A 343 -7.56 -14.85 -30.91
N GLY A 344 -6.26 -15.12 -30.79
CA GLY A 344 -5.31 -14.15 -30.25
C GLY A 344 -3.87 -14.63 -30.17
N TYR A 345 -2.98 -13.73 -29.77
CA TYR A 345 -1.55 -13.93 -29.62
C TYR A 345 -1.18 -14.07 -28.15
N VAL A 346 -0.56 -15.19 -27.77
CA VAL A 346 -0.18 -15.51 -26.39
C VAL A 346 1.25 -15.07 -26.10
N ASN A 347 1.45 -14.44 -24.95
CA ASN A 347 2.77 -14.08 -24.45
C ASN A 347 2.87 -14.46 -22.97
N VAL A 348 3.90 -15.22 -22.61
CA VAL A 348 4.13 -15.71 -21.24
C VAL A 348 5.45 -15.18 -20.73
N ILE A 349 5.41 -14.58 -19.55
CA ILE A 349 6.59 -14.02 -18.88
C ILE A 349 6.71 -14.57 -17.46
N ASN A 350 7.94 -14.58 -16.96
CA ASN A 350 8.28 -14.87 -15.57
C ASN A 350 9.02 -13.68 -14.94
N LEU A 351 8.69 -13.39 -13.68
CA LEU A 351 9.28 -12.31 -12.91
C LEU A 351 9.49 -12.73 -11.47
N SER A 352 10.67 -12.47 -10.93
CA SER A 352 10.96 -12.50 -9.50
C SER A 352 10.75 -11.10 -8.88
N PRO A 353 10.55 -10.96 -7.55
CA PRO A 353 10.18 -9.68 -6.92
C PRO A 353 11.17 -8.53 -7.15
N ASN A 354 12.43 -8.84 -7.46
CA ASN A 354 13.49 -7.86 -7.67
C ASN A 354 13.92 -7.76 -9.13
N ASP A 355 13.24 -8.44 -10.04
CA ASP A 355 13.59 -8.42 -11.46
C ASP A 355 13.31 -7.05 -12.05
N THR A 356 14.32 -6.50 -12.72
CA THR A 356 14.20 -5.24 -13.48
C THR A 356 13.79 -5.48 -14.93
N LYS A 357 13.78 -6.75 -15.37
CA LYS A 357 13.39 -7.20 -16.72
C LYS A 357 12.65 -8.54 -16.62
N PRO A 358 11.60 -8.76 -17.44
CA PRO A 358 10.91 -10.04 -17.45
C PRO A 358 11.73 -11.11 -18.19
N ALA A 359 11.70 -12.34 -17.69
CA ALA A 359 12.12 -13.51 -18.46
C ALA A 359 10.98 -13.91 -19.39
N ILE A 360 11.24 -13.97 -20.71
CA ILE A 360 10.23 -14.36 -21.68
C ILE A 360 10.24 -15.88 -21.81
N LEU A 361 9.16 -16.51 -21.34
CA LEU A 361 8.99 -17.96 -21.43
C LEU A 361 8.44 -18.37 -22.80
N PHE A 362 7.51 -17.58 -23.34
CA PHE A 362 6.87 -17.84 -24.64
C PHE A 362 6.31 -16.57 -25.30
N PRO A 363 6.37 -16.44 -26.65
CA PRO A 363 7.18 -17.24 -27.56
C PRO A 363 8.68 -17.13 -27.22
N ASN A 364 9.50 -18.02 -27.75
CA ASN A 364 10.94 -18.03 -27.49
C ASN A 364 11.72 -18.48 -28.75
N GLY A 365 13.02 -18.74 -28.59
CA GLY A 365 13.89 -19.13 -29.72
C GLY A 365 13.51 -20.46 -30.38
N TYR A 366 12.87 -21.36 -29.62
CA TYR A 366 12.45 -22.70 -30.05
C TYR A 366 11.06 -22.67 -30.67
N HIS A 367 10.11 -21.99 -30.02
CA HIS A 367 8.74 -21.83 -30.51
C HIS A 367 8.39 -20.35 -30.70
N LYS A 368 8.40 -19.90 -31.95
CA LYS A 368 8.25 -18.48 -32.31
C LYS A 368 6.82 -18.06 -32.62
N GLU A 369 6.00 -18.97 -33.13
CA GLU A 369 4.60 -18.71 -33.46
C GLU A 369 3.77 -18.70 -32.19
N ASN A 370 2.95 -17.67 -32.01
CA ASN A 370 2.23 -17.48 -30.76
C ASN A 370 0.74 -17.16 -30.96
N PHE A 371 0.23 -17.35 -32.16
CA PHE A 371 -1.19 -17.20 -32.47
C PHE A 371 -1.94 -18.51 -32.23
N PHE A 372 -3.07 -18.44 -31.55
CA PHE A 372 -3.94 -19.58 -31.30
C PHE A 372 -5.40 -19.24 -31.56
N LYS A 373 -6.18 -20.25 -31.96
CA LYS A 373 -7.62 -20.15 -32.19
C LYS A 373 -8.41 -20.24 -30.89
N ALA A 374 -9.60 -19.65 -30.89
CA ALA A 374 -10.58 -19.78 -29.82
C ALA A 374 -10.84 -21.24 -29.46
N GLY A 375 -10.96 -21.55 -28.17
CA GLY A 375 -11.21 -22.91 -27.66
C GLY A 375 -9.97 -23.81 -27.62
N THR A 376 -8.85 -23.42 -28.22
CA THR A 376 -7.61 -24.21 -28.15
C THR A 376 -7.08 -24.28 -26.71
N ARG A 377 -6.84 -25.49 -26.22
CA ARG A 377 -6.10 -25.73 -24.98
C ARG A 377 -4.61 -25.71 -25.29
N ILE A 378 -3.87 -24.85 -24.59
CA ILE A 378 -2.44 -24.62 -24.78
C ILE A 378 -1.71 -25.11 -23.54
N THR A 379 -0.60 -25.81 -23.73
CA THR A 379 0.39 -26.11 -22.70
C THR A 379 1.75 -25.65 -23.21
N ILE A 380 2.52 -24.96 -22.38
CA ILE A 380 3.83 -24.39 -22.70
C ILE A 380 4.82 -24.87 -21.63
N PRO A 381 5.86 -25.65 -21.99
CA PRO A 381 6.06 -26.28 -23.29
C PRO A 381 4.95 -27.29 -23.63
N SER A 382 4.68 -27.49 -24.92
CA SER A 382 3.83 -28.58 -25.41
C SER A 382 4.65 -29.87 -25.57
N LYS A 383 3.99 -31.01 -25.78
CA LYS A 383 4.67 -32.30 -25.99
C LYS A 383 5.55 -32.34 -27.25
N ASP A 384 5.26 -31.47 -28.22
CA ASP A 384 5.96 -31.39 -29.49
C ASP A 384 7.06 -30.31 -29.48
N ASP A 385 7.21 -29.57 -28.36
CA ASP A 385 8.23 -28.55 -28.22
C ASP A 385 9.59 -29.16 -27.83
N ASP A 386 10.65 -28.72 -28.51
CA ASP A 386 12.04 -29.15 -28.24
C ASP A 386 12.72 -28.26 -27.18
N PHE A 387 11.95 -27.81 -26.18
CA PHE A 387 12.48 -27.02 -25.05
C PHE A 387 11.74 -27.33 -23.75
N ASN A 388 12.47 -27.18 -22.65
CA ASN A 388 11.93 -27.30 -21.30
C ASN A 388 12.14 -26.00 -20.52
N LEU A 389 11.36 -25.80 -19.45
CA LEU A 389 11.47 -24.64 -18.56
C LEU A 389 11.84 -25.10 -17.14
N PRO A 390 13.11 -25.41 -16.85
CA PRO A 390 13.51 -25.81 -15.51
C PRO A 390 13.42 -24.63 -14.54
N ALA A 391 12.85 -24.88 -13.36
CA ALA A 391 12.88 -23.93 -12.25
C ALA A 391 14.34 -23.71 -11.83
N SER A 392 14.75 -22.45 -11.77
CA SER A 392 16.12 -22.04 -11.52
C SER A 392 16.16 -20.83 -10.60
N PRO A 393 17.31 -20.54 -9.96
CA PRO A 393 17.46 -19.35 -9.14
C PRO A 393 17.09 -18.05 -9.88
N PRO A 394 16.57 -17.03 -9.18
CA PRO A 394 16.55 -16.89 -7.72
C PRO A 394 15.43 -17.67 -7.02
N PHE A 395 15.73 -18.23 -5.86
CA PHE A 395 14.74 -18.89 -5.01
C PHE A 395 13.77 -17.88 -4.38
N GLY A 396 12.53 -18.31 -4.19
CA GLY A 396 11.46 -17.50 -3.63
C GLY A 396 10.22 -17.48 -4.53
N LYS A 397 9.34 -16.51 -4.27
CA LYS A 397 8.13 -16.36 -5.06
C LYS A 397 8.48 -15.88 -6.46
N THR A 398 7.83 -16.42 -7.48
CA THR A 398 7.93 -15.96 -8.87
C THR A 398 6.53 -15.77 -9.45
N LEU A 399 6.35 -14.74 -10.26
CA LEU A 399 5.11 -14.39 -10.95
C LEU A 399 5.20 -14.87 -12.39
N ILE A 400 4.29 -15.76 -12.75
CA ILE A 400 4.08 -16.17 -14.13
C ILE A 400 2.85 -15.44 -14.63
N ALA A 401 3.00 -14.59 -15.63
CA ALA A 401 1.91 -13.83 -16.23
C ALA A 401 1.73 -14.20 -17.71
N VAL A 402 0.46 -14.38 -18.10
CA VAL A 402 0.06 -14.67 -19.48
C VAL A 402 -0.79 -13.52 -19.99
N PHE A 403 -0.44 -13.02 -21.17
CA PHE A 403 -1.18 -11.99 -21.88
C PHE A 403 -1.68 -12.53 -23.22
N VAL A 404 -2.93 -12.24 -23.55
CA VAL A 404 -3.56 -12.59 -24.82
C VAL A 404 -3.98 -11.31 -25.52
N THR A 405 -3.45 -11.07 -26.70
CA THR A 405 -3.70 -9.83 -27.47
C THR A 405 -4.38 -10.16 -28.79
N THR A 406 -5.28 -9.28 -29.25
CA THR A 406 -5.91 -9.41 -30.57
C THR A 406 -5.02 -8.90 -31.70
N GLN A 407 -4.15 -7.93 -31.41
CA GLN A 407 -3.10 -7.49 -32.31
C GLN A 407 -1.87 -8.41 -32.23
N LYS A 408 -1.15 -8.52 -33.36
CA LYS A 408 0.07 -9.33 -33.48
C LYS A 408 1.18 -8.77 -32.59
N ILE A 409 1.33 -9.37 -31.41
CA ILE A 409 2.37 -9.06 -30.45
C ILE A 409 3.17 -10.33 -30.19
N ASN A 410 4.49 -10.21 -30.36
CA ASN A 410 5.45 -11.27 -30.10
C ASN A 410 6.55 -10.68 -29.21
N SER A 411 6.46 -10.97 -27.91
CA SER A 411 7.34 -10.45 -26.85
C SER A 411 8.82 -10.77 -27.09
N TYR A 412 9.11 -11.94 -27.66
CA TYR A 412 10.46 -12.38 -28.00
C TYR A 412 11.08 -11.55 -29.13
N LYS A 413 10.39 -11.42 -30.28
CA LYS A 413 10.90 -10.65 -31.43
C LYS A 413 11.03 -9.15 -31.13
N LYS A 414 10.22 -8.62 -30.21
CA LYS A 414 10.28 -7.20 -29.81
C LYS A 414 11.34 -6.89 -28.76
N GLY A 415 12.05 -7.89 -28.23
CA GLY A 415 13.26 -7.70 -27.41
C GLY A 415 13.01 -6.93 -26.12
N LEU A 416 12.07 -7.39 -25.28
CA LEU A 416 11.71 -6.75 -24.01
C LEU A 416 12.95 -6.51 -23.11
N GLY A 417 13.46 -5.29 -23.15
CA GLY A 417 14.72 -4.90 -22.53
C GLY A 417 14.59 -4.14 -21.21
N ASN A 418 13.37 -3.68 -20.88
CA ASN A 418 13.02 -3.02 -19.62
C ASN A 418 11.49 -3.10 -19.38
N SER A 419 11.09 -2.65 -18.20
CA SER A 419 9.71 -2.65 -17.72
C SER A 419 8.74 -1.83 -18.57
N GLY A 420 9.15 -0.66 -19.07
CA GLY A 420 8.32 0.23 -19.89
C GLY A 420 7.93 -0.37 -21.24
N ASP A 421 8.85 -1.08 -21.88
CA ASP A 421 8.59 -1.73 -23.17
C ASP A 421 7.52 -2.82 -23.06
N LEU A 422 7.49 -3.57 -21.95
CA LEU A 422 6.47 -4.58 -21.69
C LEU A 422 5.09 -3.94 -21.58
N ILE A 423 4.97 -2.87 -20.81
CA ILE A 423 3.67 -2.22 -20.60
C ILE A 423 3.17 -1.59 -21.88
N LYS A 424 4.03 -0.82 -22.54
CA LYS A 424 3.72 -0.18 -23.83
C LYS A 424 3.30 -1.20 -24.88
N LEU A 425 3.94 -2.37 -24.86
CA LEU A 425 3.62 -3.45 -25.78
C LEU A 425 2.27 -4.11 -25.47
N MET A 426 1.96 -4.33 -24.19
CA MET A 426 0.72 -5.02 -23.78
C MET A 426 -0.51 -4.10 -23.76
N SER A 427 -0.33 -2.77 -23.73
CA SER A 427 -1.44 -1.82 -23.61
C SER A 427 -2.07 -1.36 -24.94
N SER A 428 -1.49 -1.71 -26.10
CA SER A 428 -1.87 -1.26 -27.46
C SER A 428 -2.08 0.26 -27.64
N GLU A 429 -1.15 0.92 -28.35
CA GLU A 429 -1.23 2.27 -28.96
C GLU A 429 -2.07 3.36 -28.26
N THR A 430 -1.49 3.97 -27.23
CA THR A 430 -1.39 5.44 -26.99
C THR A 430 -0.65 5.62 -25.67
N ALA A 431 0.67 5.80 -25.74
CA ALA A 431 1.49 6.16 -24.59
C ALA A 431 1.60 7.70 -24.46
N GLU A 432 0.54 8.39 -24.84
CA GLU A 432 0.13 9.69 -24.32
C GLU A 432 -1.31 9.48 -23.86
N GLU A 433 -1.68 9.93 -22.66
CA GLU A 433 -2.97 9.66 -21.97
C GLU A 433 -3.09 8.33 -21.21
N PHE A 434 -2.29 8.18 -20.14
CA PHE A 434 -2.82 7.62 -18.88
C PHE A 434 -3.33 8.72 -17.93
N ASP A 435 -3.33 9.97 -18.41
CA ASP A 435 -3.95 11.14 -17.78
C ASP A 435 -5.07 11.65 -18.70
N VAL A 436 -6.28 11.75 -18.14
CA VAL A 436 -7.46 12.48 -18.65
C VAL A 436 -8.31 11.77 -19.74
N VAL A 437 -9.64 11.95 -19.61
CA VAL A 437 -10.73 11.63 -20.54
C VAL A 437 -11.30 10.19 -20.53
N ARG A 438 -12.32 9.98 -19.67
CA ARG A 438 -13.56 9.33 -20.12
C ARG A 438 -14.78 10.09 -19.61
N SER A 439 -15.21 11.06 -20.39
CA SER A 439 -16.59 11.54 -20.42
C SER A 439 -17.10 11.55 -21.85
N CYS A 440 -18.30 10.98 -22.06
CA CYS A 440 -19.19 11.08 -23.22
C CYS A 440 -18.74 10.39 -24.53
N PHE A 441 -19.33 9.24 -24.85
CA PHE A 441 -20.34 9.04 -25.91
C PHE A 441 -20.58 7.53 -26.17
N SER A 442 -21.74 7.25 -26.75
CA SER A 442 -22.44 5.97 -26.91
C SER A 442 -21.79 4.93 -27.85
N VAL A 443 -21.77 3.68 -27.35
CA VAL A 443 -21.82 2.35 -27.99
C VAL A 443 -21.36 2.20 -29.46
N GLN A 444 -20.23 1.52 -29.63
CA GLN A 444 -19.93 0.60 -30.74
C GLN A 444 -19.50 -0.77 -30.15
N PRO A 445 -19.69 -1.91 -30.85
CA PRO A 445 -19.31 -3.23 -30.33
C PRO A 445 -17.79 -3.29 -30.18
N LYS A 446 -17.33 -3.37 -28.92
CA LYS A 446 -15.91 -3.36 -28.53
C LYS A 446 -15.14 -4.43 -29.28
N SER A 447 -14.09 -4.05 -30.00
CA SER A 447 -12.98 -4.96 -30.30
C SER A 447 -12.50 -5.57 -28.98
N LEU A 448 -12.36 -6.89 -28.91
CA LEU A 448 -11.83 -7.56 -27.72
C LEU A 448 -10.40 -7.06 -27.46
N GLY A 449 -10.17 -6.50 -26.27
CA GLY A 449 -8.91 -5.84 -25.88
C GLY A 449 -7.88 -6.81 -25.30
N LEU A 450 -7.15 -6.39 -24.26
CA LEU A 450 -6.11 -7.16 -23.59
C LEU A 450 -6.71 -8.22 -22.66
N GLY A 451 -6.35 -9.49 -22.87
CA GLY A 451 -6.61 -10.58 -21.93
C GLY A 451 -5.41 -10.85 -21.03
N ALA A 452 -5.66 -11.17 -19.76
CA ALA A 452 -4.56 -11.57 -18.89
C ALA A 452 -4.94 -12.56 -17.79
N GLY A 453 -3.94 -13.33 -17.35
CA GLY A 453 -3.98 -14.20 -16.19
C GLY A 453 -2.61 -14.29 -15.53
N ASN A 454 -2.57 -14.67 -14.26
CA ASN A 454 -1.30 -14.85 -13.55
C ASN A 454 -1.37 -15.99 -12.54
N VAL A 455 -0.20 -16.51 -12.18
CA VAL A 455 0.02 -17.48 -11.10
C VAL A 455 1.27 -17.07 -10.34
N ILE A 456 1.23 -17.14 -9.01
CA ILE A 456 2.41 -17.01 -8.16
C ILE A 456 2.87 -18.41 -7.76
N ALA A 457 4.08 -18.79 -8.18
CA ALA A 457 4.73 -20.04 -7.79
C ALA A 457 5.85 -19.77 -6.78
N LEU A 458 6.26 -20.81 -6.05
CA LEU A 458 7.39 -20.76 -5.11
C LEU A 458 8.51 -21.67 -5.64
N VAL A 459 9.71 -21.12 -5.81
CA VAL A 459 10.92 -21.88 -6.19
C VAL A 459 11.81 -22.07 -4.96
N GLU A 460 12.13 -23.30 -4.64
CA GLU A 460 12.91 -23.73 -3.47
C GLU A 460 14.21 -24.43 -3.94
N GLN A 461 15.16 -24.55 -3.01
CA GLN A 461 16.40 -25.31 -3.22
C GLN A 461 16.15 -26.81 -3.37
#